data_AF-A0A9E3T2V7-F1
#
_entry.id   AF-A0A9E3T2V7-F1
#
_cell.length_a   1.000
_cell.length_b   1.000
_cell.length_c   1.000
_cell.angle_alpha   90.00
_cell.angle_beta   90.00
_cell.angle_gamma   90.00
#
_symmetry.space_group_name_H-M   'P 1'
#
loop_
_entity.id
_entity.type
_entity.pdbx_description
1 polymer ?
#
loop_
_entity_poly.entity_id
_entity_poly.type
_entity_poly.pdbx_seq_one_letter_code
_entity_poly.pdbx_strand_id
1 'polypeptide(L)'
;MGKEGNVLASGGFIIQLLPNIEEEVIAKVEEALKNISSVTELLRKGYLPEDILNHILGEMGLNILERVDLKYECDCSQERFETAIIALGKEEIKKLIAEGQSVEAVCHFCGKKYLIEESRLKELLRIAEE
;
A
#
# COMPACT_ATOMS: atom_id res chain seq x y z
N MET A 1 -8.86 -4.04 16.11
CA MET A 1 -7.57 -4.73 16.26
C MET A 1 -7.77 -5.96 17.12
N GLY A 2 -7.13 -7.08 16.79
CA GLY A 2 -7.15 -8.27 17.62
C GLY A 2 -6.22 -8.13 18.81
N LYS A 3 -6.30 -9.09 19.75
CA LYS A 3 -5.51 -9.08 20.98
C LYS A 3 -4.01 -9.21 20.72
N GLU A 4 -3.63 -9.76 19.57
CA GLU A 4 -2.23 -9.97 19.14
C GLU A 4 -1.72 -8.86 18.20
N GLY A 5 -2.43 -7.73 18.11
CA GLY A 5 -2.05 -6.63 17.20
C GLY A 5 -2.38 -6.87 15.73
N ASN A 6 -3.05 -7.99 15.40
CA ASN A 6 -3.49 -8.29 14.04
C ASN A 6 -4.73 -7.48 13.62
N VAL A 7 -4.86 -7.25 12.31
CA VAL A 7 -6.03 -6.59 11.71
C VAL A 7 -7.17 -7.61 11.58
N LEU A 8 -8.29 -7.37 12.26
CA LEU A 8 -9.48 -8.26 12.19
C LEU A 8 -10.37 -7.94 10.99
N ALA A 9 -10.44 -6.67 10.60
CA ALA A 9 -11.12 -6.16 9.41
C ALA A 9 -10.59 -4.76 9.12
N SER A 10 -10.48 -4.41 7.85
CA SER A 10 -10.11 -3.08 7.37
C SER A 10 -10.82 -2.82 6.05
N GLY A 11 -11.33 -1.61 5.87
CA GLY A 11 -11.99 -1.19 4.65
C GLY A 11 -12.77 0.11 4.88
N GLY A 12 -13.29 0.64 3.78
CA GLY A 12 -13.97 1.93 3.75
C GLY A 12 -14.64 2.14 2.40
N PHE A 13 -15.34 3.25 2.28
CA PHE A 13 -15.90 3.73 1.03
C PHE A 13 -15.68 5.24 0.95
N ILE A 14 -15.77 5.78 -0.27
CA ILE A 14 -15.75 7.21 -0.52
C ILE A 14 -17.00 7.51 -1.35
N ILE A 15 -17.78 8.49 -0.90
CA ILE A 15 -18.93 9.01 -1.64
C ILE A 15 -18.61 10.46 -1.98
N GLN A 16 -18.72 10.80 -3.26
CA GLN A 16 -18.46 12.13 -3.77
C GLN A 16 -19.71 12.66 -4.49
N LEU A 17 -20.25 13.75 -3.99
CA LEU A 17 -21.36 14.46 -4.63
C LEU A 17 -20.80 15.32 -5.78
N LEU A 18 -21.34 15.16 -6.98
CA LEU A 18 -20.94 15.92 -8.16
C LEU A 18 -21.78 17.20 -8.31
N PRO A 19 -21.30 18.20 -9.09
CA PRO A 19 -22.07 19.41 -9.35
C PRO A 19 -23.45 19.12 -9.94
N ASN A 20 -24.42 19.99 -9.63
CA ASN A 20 -25.81 19.91 -10.09
C ASN A 20 -26.59 18.68 -9.58
N ILE A 21 -26.15 18.07 -8.49
CA ILE A 21 -26.96 17.06 -7.78
C ILE A 21 -28.12 17.73 -7.05
N GLU A 22 -29.28 17.09 -7.04
CA GLU A 22 -30.48 17.60 -6.39
C GLU A 22 -30.36 17.51 -4.86
N GLU A 23 -30.86 18.51 -4.13
CA GLU A 23 -30.84 18.54 -2.66
C GLU A 23 -31.52 17.31 -2.03
N GLU A 24 -32.55 16.76 -2.67
CA GLU A 24 -33.23 15.55 -2.21
C GLU A 24 -32.28 14.34 -2.19
N VAL A 25 -31.41 14.20 -3.18
CA VAL A 25 -30.43 13.11 -3.25
C VAL A 25 -29.38 13.27 -2.15
N ILE A 26 -28.94 14.50 -1.90
CA ILE A 26 -28.01 14.82 -0.80
C ILE A 26 -28.62 14.39 0.53
N ALA A 27 -29.86 14.79 0.82
CA ALA A 27 -30.54 14.47 2.05
C ALA A 27 -30.68 12.95 2.27
N LYS A 28 -31.02 12.19 1.22
CA LYS A 28 -31.10 10.73 1.30
C LYS A 28 -29.75 10.08 1.60
N VAL A 29 -28.66 10.56 0.99
CA VAL A 29 -27.30 10.04 1.26
C VAL A 29 -26.93 10.32 2.72
N GLU A 30 -27.18 11.52 3.22
CA GLU A 30 -26.91 11.86 4.63
C GLU A 30 -27.72 11.00 5.60
N GLU A 31 -28.99 10.74 5.30
CA GLU A 31 -29.84 9.87 6.11
C GLU A 31 -29.33 8.42 6.12
N ALA A 32 -28.96 7.88 4.95
CA ALA A 32 -28.39 6.54 4.86
C ALA A 32 -27.07 6.43 5.66
N LEU A 33 -26.21 7.45 5.58
CA LEU A 33 -24.96 7.52 6.34
C LEU A 33 -25.16 7.64 7.86
N LYS A 34 -26.26 8.24 8.32
CA LYS A 34 -26.60 8.28 9.76
C LYS A 34 -27.02 6.91 10.30
N ASN A 35 -27.62 6.08 9.44
CA ASN A 35 -28.22 4.81 9.83
C ASN A 35 -27.29 3.60 9.65
N ILE A 36 -26.17 3.75 8.95
CA ILE A 36 -25.23 2.65 8.72
C ILE A 36 -24.38 2.35 9.97
N SER A 37 -24.23 1.06 10.29
CA SER A 37 -23.27 0.61 11.29
C SER A 37 -21.83 0.81 10.82
N SER A 38 -20.85 0.70 11.72
CA SER A 38 -19.45 0.85 11.34
C SER A 38 -19.03 -0.10 10.21
N VAL A 39 -18.25 0.40 9.24
CA VAL A 39 -17.81 -0.39 8.08
C VAL A 39 -17.09 -1.67 8.51
N THR A 40 -16.24 -1.59 9.52
CA THR A 40 -15.49 -2.77 10.02
C THR A 40 -16.39 -3.81 10.67
N GLU A 41 -17.53 -3.44 11.24
CA GLU A 41 -18.55 -4.39 11.71
C GLU A 41 -19.23 -5.11 10.54
N LEU A 42 -19.61 -4.37 9.49
CA LEU A 42 -20.21 -4.95 8.29
C LEU A 42 -19.25 -5.93 7.61
N LEU A 43 -17.98 -5.56 7.45
CA LEU A 43 -16.95 -6.45 6.91
C LEU A 43 -16.78 -7.71 7.75
N ARG A 44 -16.84 -7.61 9.08
CA ARG A 44 -16.77 -8.78 9.97
C ARG A 44 -17.99 -9.69 9.87
N LYS A 45 -19.15 -9.15 9.50
CA LYS A 45 -20.37 -9.93 9.21
C LYS A 45 -20.36 -10.56 7.82
N GLY A 46 -19.31 -10.34 7.02
CA GLY A 46 -19.15 -10.93 5.68
C GLY A 46 -19.79 -10.12 4.56
N TYR A 47 -20.19 -8.87 4.81
CA TYR A 47 -20.68 -7.98 3.76
C TYR A 47 -19.55 -7.65 2.78
N LEU A 48 -19.86 -7.74 1.49
CA LEU A 48 -18.98 -7.28 0.41
C LEU A 48 -19.07 -5.76 0.27
N PRO A 49 -18.07 -5.09 -0.35
CA PRO A 49 -18.12 -3.66 -0.62
C PRO A 49 -19.41 -3.22 -1.33
N GLU A 50 -19.90 -4.02 -2.27
CA GLU A 50 -21.13 -3.75 -3.01
C GLU A 50 -22.37 -3.86 -2.13
N ASP A 51 -22.40 -4.75 -1.14
CA ASP A 51 -23.52 -4.85 -0.20
C ASP A 51 -23.57 -3.61 0.70
N ILE A 52 -22.41 -3.10 1.10
CA ILE A 52 -22.29 -1.85 1.87
C ILE A 52 -22.76 -0.67 1.03
N LEU A 53 -22.36 -0.58 -0.24
CA LEU A 53 -22.82 0.48 -1.16
C LEU A 53 -24.32 0.36 -1.46
N ASN A 54 -24.86 -0.85 -1.60
CA ASN A 54 -26.28 -1.07 -1.81
C ASN A 54 -27.12 -0.57 -0.61
N HIS A 55 -26.63 -0.73 0.61
CA HIS A 55 -27.30 -0.16 1.79
C HIS A 55 -27.34 1.37 1.80
N ILE A 56 -26.35 2.03 1.18
CA ILE A 56 -26.26 3.49 1.20
C ILE A 56 -26.96 4.12 -0.01
N LEU A 57 -26.79 3.52 -1.19
CA LEU A 57 -27.11 4.09 -2.50
C LEU A 57 -28.06 3.23 -3.34
N GLY A 58 -28.50 2.06 -2.86
CA GLY A 58 -29.25 1.09 -3.66
C GLY A 58 -30.55 1.66 -4.26
N GLU A 59 -31.32 2.41 -3.47
CA GLU A 59 -32.54 3.07 -3.93
C GLU A 59 -32.30 4.23 -4.91
N MET A 60 -31.04 4.65 -5.06
CA MET A 60 -30.62 5.75 -5.94
C MET A 60 -30.09 5.26 -7.30
N GLY A 61 -30.22 3.96 -7.58
CA GLY A 61 -29.76 3.37 -8.85
C GLY A 61 -28.26 3.11 -8.88
N LEU A 62 -27.72 2.48 -7.82
CA LEU A 62 -26.32 2.07 -7.77
C LEU A 62 -25.94 1.25 -9.01
N ASN A 63 -24.91 1.70 -9.72
CA ASN A 63 -24.34 0.99 -10.86
C ASN A 63 -22.88 0.63 -10.57
N ILE A 64 -22.55 -0.67 -10.60
CA ILE A 64 -21.19 -1.17 -10.40
C ILE A 64 -20.46 -1.18 -11.74
N LEU A 65 -19.48 -0.30 -11.88
CA LEU A 65 -18.74 -0.12 -13.13
C LEU A 65 -17.59 -1.12 -13.29
N GLU A 66 -16.85 -1.37 -12.22
CA GLU A 66 -15.63 -2.18 -12.24
C GLU A 66 -15.39 -2.83 -10.87
N ARG A 67 -14.68 -3.96 -10.88
CA ARG A 67 -14.11 -4.60 -9.70
C ARG A 67 -12.63 -4.82 -9.93
N VAL A 68 -11.81 -4.38 -8.98
CA VAL A 68 -10.36 -4.51 -9.03
C VAL A 68 -9.89 -5.24 -7.79
N ASP A 69 -9.18 -6.35 -7.99
CA ASP A 69 -8.56 -7.09 -6.89
C ASP A 69 -7.38 -6.29 -6.33
N LEU A 70 -7.42 -6.02 -5.02
CA LEU A 70 -6.37 -5.29 -4.33
C LEU A 70 -5.41 -6.27 -3.64
N LYS A 71 -4.11 -6.03 -3.83
CA LYS A 71 -3.05 -6.71 -3.11
C LYS A 71 -2.02 -5.70 -2.63
N TYR A 72 -1.38 -5.99 -1.50
CA TYR A 72 -0.18 -5.29 -1.11
C TYR A 72 0.98 -5.75 -2.00
N GLU A 73 1.61 -4.82 -2.72
CA GLU A 73 2.74 -5.10 -3.58
C GLU A 73 3.78 -3.99 -3.43
N CYS A 74 5.05 -4.37 -3.29
CA CYS A 74 6.18 -3.45 -3.26
C CYS A 74 7.17 -3.84 -4.36
N ASP A 75 7.56 -2.85 -5.15
CA ASP A 75 8.42 -2.92 -6.32
C ASP A 75 9.91 -2.77 -5.98
N CYS A 76 10.29 -2.88 -4.71
CA CYS A 76 11.70 -2.93 -4.33
C CYS A 76 12.34 -4.23 -4.82
N SER A 77 13.62 -4.14 -5.19
CA SER A 77 14.42 -5.28 -5.63
C SER A 77 15.87 -5.06 -5.24
N GLN A 78 16.67 -6.13 -5.26
CA GLN A 78 18.10 -6.03 -4.95
C GLN A 78 18.80 -5.08 -5.94
N GLU A 79 18.48 -5.15 -7.23
CA GLU A 79 19.08 -4.32 -8.29
C GLU A 79 18.84 -2.82 -8.04
N ARG A 80 17.68 -2.45 -7.49
CA ARG A 80 17.40 -1.05 -7.11
C ARG A 80 18.31 -0.58 -5.98
N PHE A 81 18.59 -1.43 -5.00
CA PHE A 81 19.52 -1.11 -3.91
C PHE A 81 20.96 -1.06 -4.40
N GLU A 82 21.36 -1.97 -5.28
CA GLU A 82 22.67 -1.96 -5.90
C GLU A 82 22.91 -0.69 -6.72
N THR A 83 21.90 -0.24 -7.48
CA THR A 83 21.93 1.04 -8.21
C THR A 83 22.11 2.22 -7.25
N ALA A 84 21.42 2.19 -6.11
CA ALA A 84 21.57 3.23 -5.08
C ALA A 84 22.97 3.22 -4.46
N ILE A 85 23.58 2.04 -4.25
CA ILE A 85 24.96 1.91 -3.75
C ILE A 85 25.97 2.46 -4.77
N ILE A 86 25.80 2.16 -6.06
CA ILE A 86 26.62 2.74 -7.13
C ILE A 86 26.57 4.28 -7.08
N ALA A 87 25.39 4.84 -6.85
CA ALA A 87 25.18 6.29 -6.77
C ALA A 87 25.87 6.97 -5.55
N LEU A 88 26.25 6.22 -4.50
CA LEU A 88 27.06 6.75 -3.39
C LEU A 88 28.49 7.10 -3.82
N GLY A 89 28.96 6.49 -4.92
CA GLY A 89 30.30 6.69 -5.47
C GLY A 89 31.36 5.74 -4.89
N LYS A 90 32.44 5.59 -5.65
CA LYS A 90 33.52 4.62 -5.41
C LYS A 90 34.16 4.68 -4.01
N GLU A 91 34.31 5.87 -3.44
CA GLU A 91 34.97 6.03 -2.14
C GLU A 91 34.10 5.45 -1.02
N GLU A 92 32.79 5.60 -1.12
CA GLU A 92 31.87 5.03 -0.14
C GLU A 92 31.80 3.51 -0.25
N ILE A 93 31.76 2.98 -1.48
CA ILE A 93 31.80 1.54 -1.73
C ILE A 93 33.11 0.91 -1.20
N LYS A 94 34.25 1.60 -1.36
CA LYS A 94 35.54 1.16 -0.80
C LYS A 94 35.53 1.09 0.73
N LYS A 95 34.89 2.06 1.39
CA LYS A 95 34.72 2.01 2.85
C LYS A 95 33.87 0.82 3.28
N LEU A 96 32.73 0.59 2.60
CA LEU A 96 31.85 -0.55 2.89
C LEU A 96 32.57 -1.89 2.73
N ILE A 97 33.44 -2.04 1.72
CA ILE A 97 34.26 -3.24 1.53
C ILE A 97 35.34 -3.35 2.64
N ALA A 98 35.99 -2.24 3.00
CA ALA A 98 37.06 -2.22 4.00
C ALA A 98 36.56 -2.54 5.42
N GLU A 99 35.31 -2.22 5.73
CA GLU A 99 34.63 -2.61 6.98
C GLU A 99 34.39 -4.13 7.06
N GLY A 100 34.59 -4.87 5.96
CA GLY A 100 34.68 -6.32 5.94
C GLY A 100 33.37 -7.05 6.24
N GLN A 101 32.23 -6.36 6.08
CA GLN A 101 30.91 -6.90 6.35
C GLN A 101 30.00 -6.74 5.14
N SER A 102 29.15 -7.75 4.94
CA SER A 102 28.00 -7.66 4.03
C SER A 102 27.11 -6.48 4.42
N VAL A 103 26.59 -5.75 3.43
CA VAL A 103 25.69 -4.62 3.65
C VAL A 103 24.25 -5.11 3.64
N GLU A 104 23.50 -4.86 4.71
CA GLU A 104 22.06 -5.10 4.75
C GLU A 104 21.31 -3.85 4.28
N ALA A 105 20.69 -3.92 3.10
CA ALA A 105 19.81 -2.87 2.61
C ALA A 105 18.35 -3.20 2.96
N VAL A 106 17.69 -2.33 3.71
CA VAL A 106 16.30 -2.52 4.16
C VAL A 106 15.37 -1.59 3.40
N CYS A 107 14.35 -2.15 2.75
CA CYS A 107 13.29 -1.35 2.14
C CYS A 107 12.42 -0.71 3.22
N HIS A 108 12.40 0.62 3.29
CA HIS A 108 11.58 1.36 4.24
C HIS A 108 10.07 1.21 4.02
N PHE A 109 9.63 0.75 2.83
CA PHE A 109 8.20 0.57 2.53
C PHE A 109 7.67 -0.80 2.93
N CYS A 110 8.40 -1.87 2.63
CA CYS A 110 7.92 -3.25 2.89
C CYS A 110 8.74 -4.02 3.92
N GLY A 111 9.84 -3.45 4.42
CA GLY A 111 10.72 -4.10 5.39
C GLY A 111 11.56 -5.25 4.84
N LYS A 112 11.48 -5.57 3.54
CA LYS A 112 12.35 -6.57 2.92
C LYS A 112 13.82 -6.18 3.10
N LYS A 113 14.62 -7.17 3.47
CA LYS A 113 16.05 -7.05 3.70
C LYS A 113 16.78 -7.70 2.52
N TYR A 114 17.71 -6.97 1.93
CA TYR A 114 18.58 -7.43 0.85
C TYR A 114 20.00 -7.47 1.39
N LEU A 115 20.58 -8.67 1.43
CA LEU A 115 21.96 -8.86 1.86
C LEU A 115 22.88 -8.74 0.66
N ILE A 116 23.76 -7.74 0.67
CA ILE A 116 24.72 -7.50 -0.40
C ILE A 116 26.09 -7.92 0.10
N GLU A 117 26.52 -9.09 -0.39
CA GLU A 117 27.80 -9.70 -0.04
C GLU A 117 28.99 -8.87 -0.54
N GLU A 118 30.15 -9.02 0.12
CA GLU A 118 31.38 -8.33 -0.26
C GLU A 118 31.79 -8.59 -1.73
N SER A 119 31.57 -9.81 -2.23
CA SER A 119 31.80 -10.16 -3.64
C SER A 119 30.99 -9.30 -4.59
N ARG A 120 29.71 -9.02 -4.24
CA ARG A 120 28.83 -8.17 -5.02
C ARG A 120 29.25 -6.71 -4.91
N LEU A 121 29.62 -6.23 -3.73
CA LEU A 121 30.14 -4.86 -3.55
C LEU A 121 31.40 -4.60 -4.40
N LYS A 122 32.31 -5.58 -4.52
CA LYS A 122 33.48 -5.49 -5.40
C LYS A 122 33.09 -5.38 -6.88
N GLU A 123 32.03 -6.06 -7.29
CA GLU A 123 31.49 -5.94 -8.65
C GLU A 123 30.85 -4.56 -8.88
N LEU A 124 30.06 -4.07 -7.92
CA LEU A 124 29.47 -2.73 -7.98
C LEU A 124 30.55 -1.63 -8.01
N LEU A 125 31.65 -1.82 -7.28
CA LEU A 125 32.79 -0.91 -7.32
C LEU A 125 33.39 -0.82 -8.72
N ARG A 126 33.56 -1.95 -9.41
CA ARG A 126 34.04 -1.97 -10.79
C ARG A 126 33.11 -1.21 -11.72
N ILE A 127 31.80 -1.42 -11.59
CA ILE A 127 30.78 -0.72 -12.39
C ILE A 127 30.81 0.79 -12.11
N ALA A 128 31.07 1.21 -10.87
CA ALA A 128 31.16 2.62 -10.50
C ALA A 128 32.48 3.31 -10.92
N GLU A 129 33.49 2.54 -11.32
CA GLU A 129 34.79 3.03 -11.81
C GLU A 129 34.85 3.14 -13.34
N GLU A 130 33.89 2.53 -14.05
CA GLU A 130 33.65 2.65 -15.51
C GLU A 130 32.83 3.90 -15.85
#